data_AF-A0A1E3Q5S0-F1
#
_entry.id   AF-A0A1E3Q5S0-F1
#
_cell.length_a   1.000
_cell.length_b   1.000
_cell.length_c   1.000
_cell.angle_alpha   90.00
_cell.angle_beta   90.00
_cell.angle_gamma   90.00
#
_symmetry.space_group_name_H-M   'P 1'
#
loop_
_entity.id
_entity.type
_entity.pdbx_description
1 polymer ?
#
loop_
_entity_poly.entity_id
_entity_poly.type
_entity_poly.pdbx_seq_one_letter_code
_entity_poly.pdbx_strand_id
1 'polypeptide(L)'
;MSVDEILRFVQDMQEHSGISITSSNSADRMLTGMSTLAREQNAYLHALVRRAVAVFSIRPLSTGMAEDVTGAIRITNGGQPCDGRGIVEEGEFHYFLADGNAGSVKVFEKGHG
;
A
#
# COMPACT_ATOMS: atom_id res chain seq x y z
N MET A 1 -5.63 5.48 -22.39
CA MET A 1 -6.24 6.05 -21.17
C MET A 1 -5.15 6.83 -20.47
N SER A 2 -5.30 8.14 -20.29
CA SER A 2 -4.32 8.97 -19.61
C SER A 2 -4.38 8.77 -18.09
N VAL A 3 -3.31 9.12 -17.37
CA VAL A 3 -3.32 9.09 -15.88
C VAL A 3 -4.46 9.92 -15.30
N ASP A 4 -4.77 11.06 -15.93
CA ASP A 4 -5.85 11.95 -15.49
C ASP A 4 -7.23 11.30 -15.63
N GLU A 5 -7.46 10.53 -16.70
CA GLU A 5 -8.70 9.77 -16.87
C GLU A 5 -8.88 8.71 -15.78
N ILE A 6 -7.80 8.01 -15.41
CA ILE A 6 -7.82 7.02 -14.33
C ILE A 6 -8.09 7.69 -12.97
N LEU A 7 -7.45 8.83 -12.70
CA LEU A 7 -7.63 9.56 -11.45
C LEU A 7 -9.04 10.14 -11.30
N ARG A 8 -9.67 10.54 -12.40
CA ARG A 8 -11.09 10.95 -12.41
C ARG A 8 -11.99 9.77 -12.09
N PHE A 9 -11.79 8.62 -12.74
CA PHE A 9 -12.54 7.42 -12.43
C PHE A 9 -12.43 7.03 -10.93
N VAL A 10 -11.23 7.07 -10.36
CA VAL A 10 -11.02 6.79 -8.93
C VAL A 10 -11.74 7.82 -8.05
N GLN A 11 -11.79 9.10 -8.47
CA GLN A 11 -12.53 10.14 -7.77
C GLN A 11 -14.02 9.87 -7.76
N ASP A 12 -14.60 9.57 -8.91
CA ASP A 12 -16.01 9.29 -9.02
C ASP A 12 -16.40 8.12 -8.12
N MET A 13 -15.57 7.07 -8.05
CA MET A 13 -15.77 5.95 -7.12
C MET A 13 -15.69 6.39 -5.64
N GLN A 14 -14.73 7.24 -5.28
CA GLN A 14 -14.55 7.72 -3.92
C GLN A 14 -15.72 8.60 -3.46
N GLU A 15 -16.27 9.43 -4.35
CA GLU A 15 -17.41 10.30 -4.04
C GLU A 15 -18.72 9.51 -3.85
N HIS A 16 -18.85 8.34 -4.47
CA HIS A 16 -20.02 7.48 -4.40
C HIS A 16 -19.86 6.29 -3.45
N SER A 17 -18.79 6.25 -2.65
CA SER A 17 -18.55 5.19 -1.66
C SER A 17 -18.23 5.79 -0.29
N GLY A 18 -18.71 5.13 0.78
CA GLY A 18 -18.35 5.54 2.14
C GLY A 18 -16.89 5.26 2.50
N ILE A 19 -16.31 4.23 1.87
CA ILE A 19 -14.91 3.80 1.99
C ILE A 19 -14.49 3.24 0.63
N SER A 20 -13.30 3.63 0.15
CA SER A 20 -12.69 3.08 -1.06
C SER A 20 -11.30 2.53 -0.75
N ILE A 21 -11.03 1.30 -1.19
CA ILE A 21 -9.70 0.66 -1.07
C ILE A 21 -9.14 0.49 -2.48
N THR A 22 -7.99 1.09 -2.74
CA THR A 22 -7.27 0.93 -4.00
C THR A 22 -5.98 0.15 -3.75
N SER A 23 -5.83 -0.99 -4.42
CA SER A 23 -4.60 -1.79 -4.38
C SER A 23 -3.79 -1.58 -5.66
N SER A 24 -2.48 -1.47 -5.53
CA SER A 24 -1.57 -1.34 -6.65
C SER A 24 -0.27 -2.08 -6.37
N ASN A 25 0.31 -2.67 -7.42
CA ASN A 25 1.61 -3.30 -7.33
C ASN A 25 2.70 -2.25 -7.59
N SER A 26 3.57 -2.04 -6.61
CA SER A 26 4.70 -1.11 -6.71
C SER A 26 6.02 -1.79 -7.05
N ALA A 27 6.00 -2.85 -7.88
CA ALA A 27 7.19 -3.49 -8.39
C ALA A 27 8.05 -2.48 -9.17
N ASP A 28 9.34 -2.41 -8.82
CA ASP A 28 10.39 -1.56 -9.37
C ASP A 28 10.28 -0.04 -9.14
N ARG A 29 11.19 0.46 -8.30
CA ARG A 29 11.51 1.90 -8.16
C ARG A 29 13.01 2.12 -8.19
N MET A 30 13.61 2.01 -9.37
CA MET A 30 14.87 2.72 -9.65
C MET A 30 14.48 4.09 -10.21
N LEU A 31 14.68 5.15 -9.42
CA LEU A 31 14.39 6.54 -9.83
C LEU A 31 15.34 7.03 -10.94
N THR A 32 16.44 6.33 -11.19
CA THR A 32 17.43 6.64 -12.21
C THR A 32 17.15 5.87 -13.51
N GLY A 33 16.95 6.59 -14.63
CA GLY A 33 16.73 5.99 -15.96
C GLY A 33 15.29 5.63 -16.29
N MET A 34 14.31 6.19 -15.58
CA MET A 34 12.89 5.86 -15.75
C MET A 34 12.36 6.18 -17.15
N SER A 35 11.69 5.20 -17.76
CA SER A 35 10.90 5.41 -18.98
C SER A 35 9.77 6.43 -18.72
N THR A 36 9.22 7.00 -19.79
CA THR A 36 8.03 7.88 -19.72
C THR A 36 6.87 7.20 -19.01
N LEU A 37 6.61 5.93 -19.32
CA LEU A 37 5.59 5.12 -18.65
C LEU A 37 5.82 5.01 -17.14
N ALA A 38 7.06 4.73 -16.74
CA ALA A 38 7.38 4.56 -15.33
C ALA A 38 7.23 5.89 -14.55
N ARG A 39 7.50 7.04 -15.20
CA ARG A 39 7.22 8.37 -14.62
C ARG A 39 5.72 8.59 -14.41
N GLU A 40 4.89 8.22 -15.39
CA GLU A 40 3.43 8.32 -15.31
C GLU A 40 2.85 7.42 -14.22
N GLN A 41 3.34 6.18 -14.11
CA GLN A 41 2.95 5.25 -13.05
C GLN A 41 3.33 5.77 -11.65
N ASN A 42 4.53 6.34 -11.50
CA ASN A 42 4.91 6.99 -10.25
C ASN A 42 4.02 8.19 -9.91
N ALA A 43 3.71 9.03 -10.90
CA ALA A 43 2.81 10.17 -10.72
C ALA A 43 1.42 9.71 -10.25
N TYR A 44 0.90 8.65 -10.85
CA TYR A 44 -0.35 8.02 -10.45
C TYR A 44 -0.31 7.50 -9.01
N LEU A 45 0.71 6.72 -8.63
CA LEU A 45 0.86 6.21 -7.26
C LEU A 45 0.97 7.34 -6.23
N HIS A 46 1.73 8.40 -6.55
CA HIS A 46 1.83 9.57 -5.68
C HIS A 46 0.49 10.31 -5.54
N ALA A 47 -0.29 10.41 -6.61
CA ALA A 47 -1.63 11.00 -6.55
C ALA A 47 -2.58 10.17 -5.67
N LEU A 48 -2.53 8.83 -5.76
CA LEU A 48 -3.30 7.95 -4.87
C LEU A 48 -2.92 8.13 -3.40
N VAL A 49 -1.63 8.14 -3.08
CA VAL A 49 -1.13 8.35 -1.71
C VAL A 49 -1.60 9.69 -1.13
N ARG A 50 -1.53 10.78 -1.92
CA ARG A 50 -2.00 12.10 -1.48
C ARG A 50 -3.51 12.17 -1.23
N ARG A 51 -4.28 11.30 -1.86
CA ARG A 51 -5.74 11.25 -1.75
C ARG A 51 -6.22 10.23 -0.72
N ALA A 52 -5.36 9.31 -0.30
CA ALA A 52 -5.67 8.33 0.73
C ALA A 52 -5.66 8.97 2.13
N VAL A 53 -6.46 8.40 3.03
CA VAL A 53 -6.41 8.69 4.48
C VAL A 53 -5.28 7.87 5.13
N ALA A 54 -5.14 6.60 4.76
CA ALA A 54 -4.10 5.71 5.23
C ALA A 54 -3.49 4.93 4.05
N VAL A 55 -2.20 4.64 4.14
CA VAL A 55 -1.47 3.87 3.14
C VAL A 55 -0.89 2.62 3.79
N PHE A 56 -1.24 1.47 3.22
CA PHE A 56 -0.72 0.16 3.59
C PHE A 56 0.31 -0.26 2.54
N SER A 57 1.55 -0.47 2.98
CA SER A 57 2.64 -0.95 2.13
C SER A 57 3.02 -2.36 2.55
N ILE A 58 2.87 -3.31 1.64
CA ILE A 58 3.26 -4.72 1.83
C ILE A 58 4.56 -4.95 1.08
N ARG A 59 5.58 -5.45 1.75
CA ARG A 59 6.88 -5.72 1.15
C ARG A 59 7.52 -7.02 1.66
N PRO A 60 8.23 -7.77 0.82
CA PRO A 60 9.11 -8.84 1.29
C PRO A 60 10.20 -8.30 2.23
N LEU A 61 10.77 -9.17 3.06
CA LEU A 61 11.94 -8.81 3.89
C LEU A 61 13.17 -8.55 2.99
N SER A 62 13.88 -7.46 3.27
CA SER A 62 15.10 -7.10 2.53
C SER A 62 16.30 -7.97 2.88
N THR A 63 16.24 -8.70 4.00
CA THR A 63 17.34 -9.54 4.53
C THR A 63 17.26 -11.00 4.08
N GLY A 64 16.28 -11.38 3.25
CA GLY A 64 16.03 -12.77 2.84
C GLY A 64 14.83 -13.40 3.54
N MET A 65 14.49 -14.63 3.15
CA MET A 65 13.34 -15.38 3.70
C MET A 65 13.66 -15.86 5.12
N ALA A 66 12.78 -15.56 6.07
CA ALA A 66 12.75 -16.24 7.37
C ALA A 66 11.69 -17.34 7.32
N GLU A 67 11.90 -18.46 8.03
CA GLU A 67 10.96 -19.59 8.03
C GLU A 67 9.58 -19.24 8.62
N ASP A 68 9.53 -18.18 9.42
CA ASP A 68 8.38 -17.72 10.21
C ASP A 68 7.91 -16.31 9.83
N VAL A 69 8.54 -15.65 8.84
CA VAL A 69 8.14 -14.32 8.37
C VAL A 69 8.17 -14.26 6.85
N THR A 70 7.02 -14.00 6.25
CA THR A 70 6.87 -13.81 4.81
C THR A 70 7.24 -12.38 4.38
N GLY A 71 6.93 -11.38 5.20
CA GLY A 71 7.21 -10.00 4.87
C GLY A 71 6.79 -9.02 5.96
N ALA A 72 6.78 -7.74 5.59
CA ALA A 72 6.34 -6.65 6.46
C ALA A 72 5.16 -5.88 5.86
N ILE A 73 4.25 -5.44 6.73
CA ILE A 73 3.18 -4.49 6.45
C ILE A 73 3.53 -3.20 7.19
N ARG A 74 3.60 -2.09 6.46
CA ARG A 74 3.76 -0.75 7.04
C ARG A 74 2.50 0.05 6.83
N ILE A 75 2.02 0.66 7.91
CA ILE A 75 0.88 1.58 7.93
C ILE A 75 1.40 2.99 8.11
N THR A 76 0.97 3.92 7.26
CA THR A 76 1.33 5.34 7.32
C THR A 76 0.10 6.20 7.05
N ASN A 77 0.10 7.44 7.56
CA ASN A 77 -0.88 8.44 7.12
C ASN A 77 -0.74 8.70 5.61
N GLY A 78 -1.88 8.87 4.95
CA GLY A 78 -1.93 9.38 3.59
C GLY A 78 -1.90 10.91 3.57
N GLY A 79 -2.30 11.51 2.44
CA GLY A 79 -2.35 12.96 2.29
C GLY A 79 -3.67 13.62 2.67
N GLN A 80 -4.73 12.84 2.94
CA GLN A 80 -6.01 13.37 3.41
C GLN A 80 -6.18 13.15 4.92
N PRO A 81 -6.77 14.12 5.64
CA PRO A 81 -7.13 13.92 7.03
C PRO A 81 -8.24 12.86 7.15
N CYS A 82 -8.29 12.19 8.29
CA CYS A 82 -9.43 11.37 8.65
C CYS A 82 -10.54 12.31 9.17
N ASP A 83 -11.73 12.30 8.56
CA ASP A 83 -12.84 13.24 8.85
C ASP A 83 -13.45 13.05 10.26
N GLY A 84 -12.69 13.41 11.30
CA GLY A 84 -13.10 13.32 12.70
C GLY A 84 -13.27 11.88 13.24
N ARG A 85 -12.86 10.86 12.48
CA ARG A 85 -13.06 9.43 12.81
C ARG A 85 -11.87 8.74 13.49
N GLY A 86 -10.77 9.47 13.74
CA GLY A 86 -9.59 8.94 14.43
C GLY A 86 -8.27 9.40 13.83
N ILE A 87 -7.18 8.89 14.40
CA ILE A 87 -5.81 9.11 13.90
C ILE A 87 -5.34 7.77 13.31
N VAL A 88 -4.62 7.79 12.19
CA VAL A 88 -3.97 6.57 11.70
C VAL A 88 -2.84 6.19 12.66
N GLU A 89 -2.95 5.04 13.29
CA GLU A 89 -1.87 4.45 14.06
C GLU A 89 -0.80 3.92 13.11
N GLU A 90 0.27 4.70 12.95
CA GLU A 90 1.40 4.29 12.12
C GLU A 90 2.19 3.19 12.80
N GLY A 91 2.63 2.21 12.01
CA GLY A 91 3.32 1.05 12.56
C GLY A 91 3.89 0.16 11.46
N GLU A 92 4.76 -0.74 11.89
CA GLU A 92 5.31 -1.78 11.03
C GLU A 92 5.16 -3.14 11.71
N PHE A 93 4.57 -4.07 10.97
CA PHE A 93 4.23 -5.40 11.44
C PHE A 93 4.87 -6.43 10.52
N HIS A 94 5.22 -7.57 11.07
CA HIS A 94 5.58 -8.75 10.30
C HIS A 94 4.32 -9.56 10.00
N TYR A 95 4.31 -10.20 8.83
CA TYR A 95 3.26 -11.15 8.50
C TYR A 95 3.86 -12.49 8.06
N PHE A 96 3.14 -13.55 8.39
CA PHE A 96 3.45 -14.91 7.99
C PHE A 96 2.25 -15.52 7.27
N LEU A 97 2.50 -16.00 6.06
CA LEU A 97 1.60 -16.85 5.30
C LEU A 97 2.02 -18.29 5.54
N ALA A 98 1.15 -19.07 6.17
CA ALA A 98 1.40 -20.50 6.34
C ALA A 98 1.32 -21.19 4.97
N ASP A 99 2.38 -21.90 4.59
CA ASP A 99 2.37 -22.69 3.36
C ASP A 99 1.35 -23.83 3.47
N GLY A 100 0.36 -23.82 2.59
CA GLY A 100 -0.72 -24.80 2.53
C GLY A 100 -2.09 -24.16 2.31
N ASN A 101 -3.05 -24.95 1.82
CA ASN A 101 -4.43 -24.61 1.46
C ASN A 101 -5.29 -23.90 2.55
N ALA A 102 -4.71 -23.55 3.70
CA ALA A 102 -5.41 -22.97 4.83
C ALA A 102 -5.63 -21.44 4.71
N GLY A 103 -4.89 -20.74 3.84
CA GLY A 103 -5.11 -19.30 3.59
C GLY A 103 -5.01 -18.40 4.83
N SER A 104 -4.36 -18.87 5.90
CA SER A 104 -4.26 -18.14 7.16
C SER A 104 -3.09 -17.15 7.13
N VAL A 105 -3.37 -15.90 7.50
CA VAL A 105 -2.37 -14.84 7.67
C VAL A 105 -2.22 -14.54 9.15
N LYS A 106 -0.99 -14.62 9.67
CA LYS A 106 -0.65 -14.11 11.01
C LYS A 106 0.04 -12.76 10.87
N VAL A 107 -0.32 -11.80 11.72
CA VAL A 107 0.29 -10.46 11.77
C VAL A 107 0.73 -10.20 13.20
N PHE A 108 1.97 -9.73 13.38
CA PHE A 108 2.58 -9.53 14.69
C PHE A 108 3.57 -8.37 14.68
N GLU A 109 3.81 -7.79 15.85
CA GLU A 109 4.79 -6.70 16.00
C GLU A 109 6.22 -7.20 15.81
N LYS A 110 7.09 -6.32 15.32
CA LYS A 110 8.51 -6.61 15.17
C LYS A 110 9.13 -6.94 16.54
N GLY A 111 9.61 -8.17 16.71
CA GLY A 111 10.25 -8.64 17.95
C GLY A 111 9.39 -9.54 18.83
N HIS A 112 8.14 -9.79 18.46
CA HIS A 112 7.23 -10.73 19.12
C HIS A 112 6.73 -11.75 18.09
N GLY A 113 7.56 -12.76 17.80
CA GLY A 113 7.26 -13.90 16.91
C GLY A 113 7.39 -15.22 17.65
#